data_AF-A0A832GD17-F1
#
_entry.id   AF-A0A832GD17-F1
#
_cell.length_a   1.000
_cell.length_b   1.000
_cell.length_c   1.000
_cell.angle_alpha   90.00
_cell.angle_beta   90.00
_cell.angle_gamma   90.00
#
_symmetry.space_group_name_H-M   'P 1'
#
loop_
_entity.id
_entity.type
_entity.pdbx_description
1 polymer ?
#
loop_
_entity_poly.entity_id
_entity_poly.type
_entity_poly.pdbx_seq_one_letter_code
_entity_poly.pdbx_strand_id
1 'polypeptide(L)'
;MRLRTWSMDQPGIVSRISRLLQKLEVNIEDLSARQESAPFAGGSLFLLEMRLTVPADLPVRTLRAELEKLCDTLNCDVDLEPA
;
A
#
# COMPACT_ATOMS: atom_id res chain seq x y z
N MET A 1 -4.57 7.68 -9.09
CA MET A 1 -4.92 7.43 -7.67
C MET A 1 -3.66 7.44 -6.83
N ARG A 2 -3.76 7.72 -5.52
CA ARG A 2 -2.63 7.67 -4.59
C ARG A 2 -2.91 6.68 -3.46
N LEU A 3 -1.99 5.75 -3.27
CA LEU A 3 -2.01 4.75 -2.21
C LEU A 3 -0.98 5.14 -1.15
N ARG A 4 -1.35 5.11 0.13
CA ARG A 4 -0.45 5.23 1.26
C ARG A 4 -0.63 4.02 2.18
N THR A 5 0.47 3.51 2.71
CA THR A 5 0.48 2.40 3.66
C THR A 5 1.49 2.66 4.75
N TRP A 6 1.11 2.36 5.99
CA TRP A 6 1.97 2.45 7.18
C TRP A 6 2.04 1.11 7.87
N SER A 7 3.22 0.71 8.32
CA SER A 7 3.41 -0.55 9.03
C SER A 7 4.57 -0.47 10.00
N MET A 8 4.54 -1.29 11.05
CA MET A 8 5.75 -1.61 11.81
C MET A 8 6.67 -2.47 10.94
N ASP A 9 7.99 -2.31 11.09
CA ASP A 9 9.01 -2.95 10.24
C ASP A 9 8.73 -4.45 10.01
N GLN A 10 8.27 -4.78 8.80
CA GLN A 10 7.99 -6.14 8.36
C GLN A 10 8.54 -6.38 6.96
N PRO A 11 9.37 -7.43 6.78
CA PRO A 11 9.91 -7.74 5.47
C PRO A 11 8.81 -8.21 4.51
N GLY A 12 8.85 -7.68 3.28
CA GLY A 12 8.03 -8.15 2.17
C GLY A 12 6.71 -7.41 1.94
N ILE A 13 6.41 -6.36 2.69
CA ILE A 13 5.19 -5.55 2.49
C ILE A 13 5.10 -4.99 1.05
N VAL A 14 6.20 -4.43 0.54
CA VAL A 14 6.27 -3.88 -0.83
C VAL A 14 5.97 -4.98 -1.85
N SER A 15 6.64 -6.13 -1.74
CA SER A 15 6.46 -7.24 -2.68
C SER A 15 5.02 -7.76 -2.70
N ARG A 16 4.38 -7.86 -1.53
CA ARG A 16 2.99 -8.35 -1.41
C ARG A 16 1.98 -7.37 -1.99
N ILE A 17 2.14 -6.08 -1.73
CA ILE A 17 1.28 -5.03 -2.30
C ILE A 17 1.47 -4.97 -3.82
N SER A 18 2.71 -4.93 -4.31
CA SER A 18 2.98 -4.94 -5.74
C SER A 18 2.42 -6.18 -6.45
N ARG A 19 2.49 -7.37 -5.81
CA ARG A 19 1.90 -8.60 -6.35
C ARG A 19 0.37 -8.54 -6.40
N LEU A 20 -0.27 -7.92 -5.41
CA LEU A 20 -1.72 -7.72 -5.44
C LEU A 20 -2.12 -6.77 -6.57
N LEU A 21 -1.43 -5.62 -6.68
CA LEU A 21 -1.68 -4.65 -7.74
C LEU A 21 -1.48 -5.27 -9.13
N GLN A 22 -0.44 -6.08 -9.30
CA GLN A 22 -0.22 -6.85 -10.54
C GLN A 22 -1.37 -7.80 -10.86
N LYS A 23 -1.91 -8.53 -9.87
CA LYS A 23 -3.06 -9.44 -10.08
C LYS A 23 -4.34 -8.71 -10.47
N LEU A 24 -4.48 -7.46 -10.06
CA LEU A 24 -5.59 -6.58 -10.39
C LEU A 24 -5.31 -5.73 -11.64
N GLU A 25 -4.20 -5.99 -12.35
CA GLU A 25 -3.79 -5.25 -13.55
C GLU A 25 -3.63 -3.73 -13.32
N VAL A 26 -3.35 -3.34 -12.08
CA VAL A 26 -3.11 -1.94 -11.70
C VAL A 26 -1.66 -1.57 -11.99
N ASN A 27 -1.47 -0.50 -12.74
CA ASN A 27 -0.14 0.00 -13.05
C ASN A 27 0.40 0.89 -11.93
N ILE A 28 1.67 0.71 -11.57
CA ILE A 28 2.39 1.55 -10.62
C ILE A 28 3.19 2.58 -11.43
N GLU A 29 2.79 3.85 -11.34
CA GLU A 29 3.47 4.95 -12.04
C GLU A 29 4.67 5.46 -11.26
N ASP A 30 4.58 5.42 -9.93
CA ASP A 30 5.60 5.93 -9.02
C ASP A 30 5.48 5.20 -7.69
N LEU A 31 6.61 4.94 -7.05
CA LEU A 31 6.69 4.24 -5.76
C LEU A 31 7.79 4.88 -4.92
N SER A 32 7.44 5.28 -3.71
CA SER A 32 8.37 5.74 -2.69
C SER A 32 8.18 4.93 -1.41
N ALA A 33 9.27 4.36 -0.91
CA ALA A 33 9.31 3.61 0.33
C ALA A 33 10.35 4.25 1.24
N ARG A 34 9.96 4.58 2.47
CA ARG A 34 10.86 5.16 3.46
C ARG A 34 10.60 4.58 4.84
N GLN A 35 11.64 4.57 5.64
CA GLN A 35 11.58 4.12 7.02
C GLN A 35 11.88 5.32 7.93
N GLU A 36 11.01 5.57 8.90
CA GLU A 36 11.10 6.69 9.81
C GLU A 36 11.17 6.20 11.26
N SER A 37 12.14 6.72 12.01
CA SER A 37 12.21 6.47 13.45
C SER A 37 11.00 7.12 14.12
N ALA A 38 10.19 6.34 14.85
CA ALA A 38 9.12 6.85 15.68
C ALA A 38 9.69 7.14 17.09
N PRO A 39 10.10 8.39 17.40
CA PRO A 39 10.95 8.69 18.57
C PRO A 39 10.26 8.39 19.90
N PHE A 40 8.93 8.40 19.91
CA PHE A 40 8.11 8.17 21.10
C PHE A 40 7.56 6.74 21.20
N ALA A 41 7.65 5.93 20.13
CA ALA A 41 7.09 4.56 20.08
C ALA A 41 8.16 3.46 20.16
N GLY A 42 9.44 3.82 20.21
CA GLY A 42 10.55 2.87 20.36
C GLY A 42 10.75 1.94 19.15
N GLY A 43 10.17 2.27 17.99
CA GLY A 43 10.17 1.44 16.79
C GLY A 43 10.37 2.22 15.49
N SER A 44 10.54 1.48 14.41
CA SER A 44 10.74 2.01 13.07
C SER A 44 9.45 1.86 12.26
N LEU A 45 8.91 2.98 11.79
CA LEU A 45 7.69 3.03 10.99
C LEU A 45 8.07 2.97 9.52
N PHE A 46 7.48 2.04 8.79
CA PHE A 46 7.64 1.95 7.35
C PHE A 46 6.46 2.64 6.66
N LEU A 47 6.77 3.59 5.78
CA LEU A 47 5.83 4.28 4.92
C LEU A 47 6.04 3.85 3.46
N LEU A 48 4.94 3.50 2.80
CA LEU A 48 4.89 3.25 1.38
C LEU A 48 3.88 4.17 0.72
N GLU A 49 4.31 4.92 -0.28
CA GLU A 49 3.45 5.75 -1.11
C GLU A 49 3.55 5.32 -2.57
N MET A 50 2.42 5.17 -3.25
CA MET A 50 2.38 4.82 -4.67
C MET A 50 1.43 5.73 -5.45
N ARG A 51 1.80 6.05 -6.69
CA ARG A 51 0.88 6.61 -7.69
C ARG A 51 0.44 5.49 -8.61
N LEU A 52 -0.88 5.30 -8.71
CA LEU A 52 -1.49 4.16 -9.36
C LEU A 52 -2.39 4.61 -10.52
N THR A 53 -2.30 3.89 -11.63
CA THR A 53 -3.25 3.94 -12.73
C THR A 53 -4.09 2.67 -12.71
N VAL A 54 -5.37 2.86 -12.39
CA VAL A 54 -6.36 1.79 -12.21
C VAL A 54 -7.05 1.56 -13.55
N PRO A 55 -7.14 0.31 -14.03
CA PRO A 55 -7.80 0.02 -15.30
C PRO A 55 -9.30 0.28 -15.19
N ALA A 56 -9.93 0.69 -16.30
CA ALA A 56 -11.30 1.22 -16.30
C ALA A 56 -12.37 0.17 -15.93
N ASP A 57 -12.06 -1.11 -16.11
CA ASP A 57 -12.89 -2.26 -15.79
C ASP A 57 -12.76 -2.72 -14.33
N LEU A 58 -11.78 -2.20 -13.56
CA LEU A 58 -11.62 -2.51 -12.14
C LEU A 58 -12.40 -1.51 -11.27
N PRO A 59 -13.44 -1.97 -10.52
CA PRO A 59 -14.12 -1.10 -9.58
C PRO A 59 -13.19 -0.70 -8.43
N VAL A 60 -13.10 0.60 -8.14
CA VAL A 60 -12.28 1.13 -7.03
C VAL A 60 -12.63 0.49 -5.68
N ARG A 61 -13.90 0.12 -5.47
CA ARG A 61 -14.34 -0.59 -4.26
C ARG A 61 -13.68 -1.96 -4.11
N THR A 62 -13.50 -2.69 -5.21
CA THR A 62 -12.81 -3.99 -5.23
C THR A 62 -11.33 -3.82 -4.90
N LEU A 63 -10.67 -2.85 -5.54
CA LEU A 63 -9.27 -2.52 -5.24
C LEU A 63 -9.06 -2.19 -3.76
N ARG A 64 -9.93 -1.34 -3.20
CA ARG A 64 -9.90 -0.98 -1.78
C ARG A 64 -10.08 -2.19 -0.88
N ALA A 65 -11.11 -3.01 -1.12
CA ALA A 65 -11.40 -4.19 -0.28
C ALA A 65 -10.24 -5.21 -0.29
N GLU A 66 -9.62 -5.44 -1.45
CA GLU A 66 -8.48 -6.35 -1.55
C GLU A 66 -7.22 -5.79 -0.85
N LEU A 67 -6.99 -4.47 -0.93
CA LEU A 67 -5.90 -3.81 -0.21
C LEU A 67 -6.11 -3.85 1.31
N GLU A 68 -7.31 -3.54 1.78
CA GLU A 68 -7.69 -3.63 3.21
C GLU A 68 -7.46 -5.04 3.74
N LYS A 69 -7.97 -6.06 3.03
CA LYS A 69 -7.78 -7.47 3.40
C LYS A 69 -6.30 -7.89 3.44
N LEU A 70 -5.50 -7.41 2.49
CA LEU A 70 -4.06 -7.64 2.52
C LEU A 70 -3.43 -6.96 3.73
N CYS A 71 -3.81 -5.72 4.02
CA CYS A 71 -3.25 -4.96 5.13
C CYS A 71 -3.63 -5.50 6.51
N ASP A 72 -4.84 -6.03 6.68
CA ASP A 72 -5.24 -6.77 7.89
C ASP A 72 -4.29 -7.95 8.16
N THR A 73 -3.88 -8.65 7.09
CA THR A 73 -2.96 -9.79 7.20
C THR A 73 -1.53 -9.36 7.51
N LEU A 74 -1.14 -8.16 7.10
CA LEU A 74 0.21 -7.61 7.29
C LEU A 74 0.31 -6.70 8.52
N ASN A 75 -0.80 -6.51 9.24
CA ASN A 75 -0.89 -5.55 10.33
C ASN A 75 -0.40 -4.15 9.88
N CYS A 76 -0.90 -3.70 8.72
CA CYS A 76 -0.65 -2.38 8.16
C CYS A 76 -1.94 -1.58 8.02
N ASP A 77 -1.79 -0.26 8.04
CA ASP A 77 -2.86 0.67 7.67
C ASP A 77 -2.76 0.98 6.18
N VAL A 78 -3.91 1.16 5.52
CA VAL A 78 -3.98 1.53 4.11
C VAL A 78 -4.93 2.71 3.91
N ASP A 79 -4.47 3.66 3.09
CA ASP A 79 -5.27 4.78 2.62
C ASP A 79 -5.18 4.89 1.09
N LEU A 80 -6.33 5.10 0.46
CA LEU A 80 -6.46 5.16 -0.99
C LEU A 80 -7.27 6.39 -1.36
N GLU A 81 -6.60 7.36 -1.96
CA GLU A 81 -7.18 8.65 -2.36
C GLU A 81 -7.31 8.72 -3.89
N PRO A 82 -8.41 9.29 -4.42
CA PRO A 82 -8.44 9.74 -5.80
C PRO A 82 -7.36 10.82 -6.00
N ALA A 83 -6.71 10.81 -7.17
CA ALA A 83 -5.69 11.81 -7.50
C ALA A 83 -6.32 13.11 -8.01
#